data_AF-A0A848CFE4-F1
#
_entry.id   AF-A0A848CFE4-F1
#
_cell.length_a   1.000
_cell.length_b   1.000
_cell.length_c   1.000
_cell.angle_alpha   90.00
_cell.angle_beta   90.00
_cell.angle_gamma   90.00
#
_symmetry.space_group_name_H-M   'P 1'
#
loop_
_entity.id
_entity.type
_entity.pdbx_description
1 polymer ?
#
loop_
_entity_poly.entity_id
_entity_poly.type
_entity_poly.pdbx_seq_one_letter_code
_entity_poly.pdbx_strand_id
1 'polypeptide(L)' 'MTFAWWHVLVALIPILPNLWSIWHIWNHRFSSFQQKAIWLVIAVFLPVLGGLIYIFAGRKHAGEKL' A
#
# COMPACT_ATOMS: atom_id res chain seq x y z
N MET A 1 -1.95 11.75 -29.71
CA MET A 1 -2.01 10.99 -28.43
C MET A 1 -3.23 10.08 -28.49
N THR A 2 -3.09 8.82 -28.88
CA THR A 2 -4.20 7.87 -28.95
C THR A 2 -4.39 7.23 -27.58
N PHE A 3 -5.49 7.58 -26.91
CA PHE A 3 -5.91 6.86 -25.71
C PHE A 3 -6.31 5.45 -26.11
N ALA A 4 -5.55 4.46 -25.66
CA ALA A 4 -5.88 3.05 -25.82
C ALA A 4 -6.34 2.46 -24.49
N TRP A 5 -7.35 1.60 -24.51
CA TRP A 5 -7.92 0.99 -23.31
C TRP A 5 -6.90 0.17 -22.49
N TRP A 6 -5.84 -0.35 -23.12
CA TRP A 6 -4.80 -1.13 -22.44
C TRP A 6 -3.94 -0.30 -21.46
N HIS A 7 -3.90 1.03 -21.59
CA HIS A 7 -3.19 1.89 -20.63
C HIS A 7 -3.76 1.74 -19.21
N VAL A 8 -5.06 1.45 -19.09
CA VAL A 8 -5.70 1.16 -17.80
C VAL A 8 -5.13 -0.11 -17.18
N LEU A 9 -4.92 -1.16 -17.98
CA LEU A 9 -4.31 -2.41 -17.49
C LEU A 9 -2.89 -2.19 -16.99
N VAL A 10 -2.09 -1.40 -17.71
CA VAL A 10 -0.73 -1.07 -17.30
C VAL A 10 -0.72 -0.24 -16.02
N ALA A 11 -1.66 0.70 -15.86
CA ALA A 11 -1.81 1.50 -14.64
C ALA A 11 -2.32 0.69 -13.43
N LEU A 12 -3.07 -0.40 -13.66
CA LEU A 12 -3.53 -1.28 -12.59
C LEU A 12 -2.41 -2.07 -11.94
N ILE A 13 -1.41 -2.51 -12.72
CA ILE A 13 -0.28 -3.31 -12.22
C ILE A 13 0.40 -2.67 -10.98
N PRO A 14 0.82 -1.39 -11.01
CA PRO A 14 1.44 -0.73 -9.86
C PRO A 14 0.44 -0.33 -8.76
N ILE A 15 -0.86 -0.25 -9.07
CA ILE A 15 -1.92 0.07 -8.10
C ILE A 15 -2.25 -1.11 -7.19
N LEU A 16 -2.24 -2.33 -7.72
CA LEU A 16 -2.52 -3.56 -6.98
C LEU A 16 -1.65 -3.72 -5.71
N PRO A 17 -0.31 -3.59 -5.74
CA PRO A 17 0.50 -3.68 -4.54
C PRO A 17 0.22 -2.55 -3.54
N ASN A 18 -0.20 -1.38 -4.02
CA ASN A 18 -0.59 -0.27 -3.13
C ASN A 18 -1.88 -0.57 -2.39
N LEU A 19 -2.92 -1.03 -3.10
CA LEU A 19 -4.19 -1.43 -2.49
C LEU A 19 -4.01 -2.61 -1.53
N TRP A 20 -3.19 -3.59 -1.93
CA TRP A 20 -2.82 -4.70 -1.07
C TRP A 20 -2.12 -4.23 0.22
N SER A 21 -1.24 -3.23 0.12
CA SER A 21 -0.55 -2.65 1.28
C SER A 21 -1.53 -2.00 2.26
N ILE A 22 -2.48 -1.20 1.77
CA ILE A 22 -3.54 -0.59 2.60
C ILE A 22 -4.36 -1.67 3.30
N TRP A 23 -4.80 -2.69 2.56
CA TRP A 23 -5.54 -3.82 3.12
C TRP A 23 -4.72 -4.57 4.18
N HIS A 24 -3.44 -4.81 3.91
CA HIS A 24 -2.55 -5.48 4.85
C HIS A 24 -2.35 -4.65 6.13
N ILE A 25 -2.12 -3.34 6.03
CA ILE A 25 -2.02 -2.42 7.18
C ILE A 25 -3.32 -2.46 8.00
N TRP A 26 -4.48 -2.44 7.33
CA TRP A 26 -5.76 -2.44 8.01
C TRP A 26 -5.99 -3.72 8.83
N ASN A 27 -5.64 -4.87 8.27
CA ASN A 27 -5.89 -6.19 8.86
C ASN A 27 -4.79 -6.69 9.80
N HIS A 28 -3.76 -5.91 10.09
CA HIS A 28 -2.73 -6.30 11.05
C HIS A 28 -2.70 -5.34 12.24
N ARG A 29 -2.31 -5.91 13.39
CA ARG A 29 -1.92 -5.14 14.57
C ARG A 29 -0.54 -4.55 14.35
N PHE A 30 -0.33 -3.36 14.89
CA PHE A 30 0.98 -2.73 14.96
C PHE A 30 1.30 -2.49 16.43
N SER A 31 2.59 -2.38 16.73
CA SER A 31 3.07 -2.09 18.09
C SER A 31 2.45 -0.82 18.71
N SER A 32 2.11 0.16 17.87
CA SER A 32 1.40 1.38 18.27
C SER A 32 0.41 1.81 17.19
N PHE A 33 -0.64 2.52 17.62
CA PHE A 33 -1.60 3.16 16.70
C PHE A 33 -0.90 4.14 15.75
N GLN A 34 0.09 4.88 16.25
CA GLN A 34 0.84 5.86 15.46
C GLN A 34 1.65 5.21 14.32
N GLN A 35 2.28 4.05 14.55
CA GLN A 35 2.94 3.30 13.48
C GLN A 35 1.96 2.88 12.39
N LYS A 36 0.78 2.35 12.77
CA LYS A 36 -0.26 1.97 11.81
C LYS A 36 -0.69 3.18 10.96
N ALA A 37 -0.91 4.31 11.62
CA ALA A 37 -1.31 5.55 10.95
C ALA A 37 -0.24 6.07 9.98
N ILE A 38 1.04 6.06 10.35
CA ILE A 38 2.14 6.50 9.47
C ILE A 38 2.18 5.66 8.18
N TRP A 39 2.11 4.33 8.31
CA TRP A 39 2.12 3.45 7.13
C TRP A 39 0.88 3.63 6.26
N LEU A 40 -0.28 3.84 6.87
CA LEU A 40 -1.53 4.10 6.16
C LEU A 40 -1.45 5.43 5.39
N VAL A 41 -0.96 6.49 6.02
CA VAL A 41 -0.76 7.81 5.39
C VAL A 41 0.21 7.70 4.23
N ILE A 42 1.36 7.03 4.40
CA ILE A 42 2.32 6.81 3.32
C ILE A 42 1.67 6.08 2.13
N ALA A 43 0.92 5.00 2.36
CA ALA A 43 0.29 4.22 1.30
C ALA A 43 -0.88 4.94 0.58
N VAL A 44 -1.59 5.83 1.28
CA VAL A 44 -2.72 6.59 0.73
C VAL A 44 -2.26 7.83 -0.03
N PHE A 45 -1.32 8.61 0.53
CA PHE A 45 -0.90 9.90 -0.05
C PHE A 45 0.22 9.77 -1.07
N LEU A 46 1.02 8.70 -1.04
CA LEU A 46 1.99 8.36 -2.07
C LEU A 46 1.54 7.06 -2.76
N PRO A 47 0.53 7.10 -3.67
CA PRO A 47 0.09 5.91 -4.36
C PRO A 47 1.23 5.29 -5.18
N VAL A 48 1.23 3.97 -5.29
CA VAL A 48 2.32 3.14 -5.85
C VAL A 48 3.57 3.15 -4.97
N LEU A 49 4.22 4.30 -4.80
CA LEU A 49 5.48 4.42 -4.06
C LEU A 49 5.33 4.04 -2.59
N GLY A 50 4.28 4.54 -1.93
CA GLY A 50 3.98 4.25 -0.53
C GLY A 50 3.69 2.77 -0.29
N GLY A 51 2.96 2.14 -1.20
CA GLY A 51 2.74 0.69 -1.20
C GLY A 51 4.04 -0.10 -1.35
N LEU A 52 4.93 0.31 -2.26
CA LEU A 52 6.24 -0.32 -2.43
C LEU A 52 7.11 -0.16 -1.17
N ILE A 53 7.21 1.07 -0.63
CA ILE A 53 7.92 1.34 0.62
C ILE A 53 7.36 0.47 1.75
N TYR A 54 6.03 0.35 1.84
CA TYR A 54 5.40 -0.51 2.83
C TYR A 54 5.79 -1.98 2.65
N ILE A 55 5.74 -2.52 1.44
CA ILE A 55 6.11 -3.92 1.16
C ILE A 55 7.54 -4.22 1.60
N PHE A 56 8.50 -3.34 1.27
CA PHE A 56 9.91 -3.58 1.53
C PHE A 56 10.36 -3.22 2.95
N ALA A 57 9.81 -2.15 3.54
CA ALA A 57 10.26 -1.62 4.83
C ALA A 57 9.16 -1.64 5.90
N GLY A 58 7.90 -1.43 5.54
CA GLY A 58 6.78 -1.33 6.49
C GLY A 58 6.24 -2.67 6.99
N ARG A 59 6.24 -3.71 6.15
CA ARG A 59 5.63 -5.01 6.43
C ARG A 59 6.21 -5.70 7.65
N LYS A 60 7.52 -5.55 7.91
CA LYS A 60 8.19 -6.11 9.09
C LYS A 60 7.71 -5.53 10.43
N HIS A 61 6.99 -4.41 10.40
CA HIS A 61 6.40 -3.78 11.58
C HIS A 61 4.96 -4.25 11.86
N ALA A 62 4.35 -4.99 10.93
CA ALA A 62 3.05 -5.61 11.14
C ALA A 62 3.22 -6.84 12.05
N GLY A 63 2.40 -6.91 13.10
CA GLY A 63 2.31 -8.03 14.03
C GLY A 63 1.24 -9.02 13.61
N GLU A 64 0.47 -9.53 14.56
CA GLU A 64 -0.59 -10.51 14.29
C GLU A 64 -1.73 -9.93 13.45
N LYS A 65 -2.38 -10.81 12.68
CA LYS A 65 -3.59 -10.49 11.92
C LYS A 65 -4.75 -10.24 12.90
N LEU A 66 -5.56 -9.21 12.63
CA LEU A 66 -6.76 -8.84 13.38
C LEU A 66 -7.92 -9.80 13.13
#